data_AF-A0AB74DDZ8-F1
#
_entry.id   AF-A0AB74DDZ8-F1
#
_cell.length_a   1.000
_cell.length_b   1.000
_cell.length_c   1.000
_cell.angle_alpha   90.00
_cell.angle_beta   90.00
_cell.angle_gamma   90.00
#
_symmetry.space_group_name_H-M   'P 1'
#
loop_
_entity.id
_entity.type
_entity.pdbx_description
1 polymer ?
#
loop_
_entity_poly.entity_id
_entity_poly.type
_entity_poly.pdbx_seq_one_letter_code
_entity_poly.pdbx_strand_id
1 'polypeptide(L)' 'MQNGQGKSMVRLGDKADHGGSVIECADDLRHKGMGVALEGHRVRCPQCGATVIGM' A
#
# COMPACT_ATOMS: atom_id res chain seq x y z
N MET A 1 13.59 -1.69 -4.83
CA MET A 1 13.04 -1.92 -6.17
C MET A 1 12.10 -0.79 -6.49
N GLN A 2 12.20 -0.25 -7.69
CA GLN A 2 11.42 0.88 -8.17
C GLN A 2 11.09 0.60 -9.63
N ASN A 3 9.97 1.13 -10.12
CA ASN A 3 9.69 1.08 -11.55
C ASN A 3 10.59 2.07 -12.32
N GLY A 4 10.48 2.11 -13.65
CA GLY A 4 11.26 3.04 -14.49
C GLY A 4 10.98 4.52 -14.25
N GLN A 5 9.96 4.86 -13.46
CA GLN A 5 9.63 6.23 -13.05
C GLN A 5 10.16 6.58 -11.65
N GLY A 6 10.94 5.70 -11.01
CA GLY A 6 11.46 5.90 -9.65
C GLY A 6 10.43 5.68 -8.55
N LYS A 7 9.21 5.21 -8.86
CA LYS A 7 8.19 4.91 -7.84
C LYS A 7 8.55 3.60 -7.14
N SER A 8 8.60 3.66 -5.81
CA SER A 8 8.82 2.48 -4.97
C SER A 8 7.53 1.67 -4.83
N MET A 9 7.67 0.41 -4.43
CA MET A 9 6.50 -0.39 -4.08
C MET A 9 5.78 0.17 -2.87
N VAL A 10 4.46 0.00 -2.88
CA VAL A 10 3.59 0.30 -1.76
C VAL A 10 3.83 -0.72 -0.66
N ARG A 11 4.02 -0.24 0.57
CA ARG A 11 4.33 -1.06 1.75
C ARG A 11 3.34 -0.79 2.87
N LEU A 12 3.35 -1.67 3.86
CA LEU A 12 2.52 -1.51 5.05
C LEU A 12 2.77 -0.14 5.70
N GLY A 13 1.68 0.60 5.95
CA GLY A 13 1.72 1.93 6.55
C GLY A 13 2.04 3.08 5.59
N ASP A 14 2.36 2.83 4.31
CA ASP A 14 2.51 3.90 3.32
C ASP A 14 1.18 4.69 3.21
N LYS A 15 1.30 6.01 3.01
CA LYS A 15 0.16 6.92 2.96
C LYS A 15 -0.47 7.00 1.58
N ALA A 16 -1.80 7.08 1.57
CA ALA A 16 -2.61 7.42 0.41
C ALA A 16 -2.88 8.94 0.37
N ASP A 17 -3.37 9.42 -0.78
CA ASP A 17 -3.68 10.82 -1.10
C ASP A 17 -4.68 11.49 -0.15
N HIS A 18 -5.72 10.78 0.27
CA HIS A 18 -6.76 11.26 1.19
C HIS A 18 -6.39 11.07 2.68
N GLY A 19 -5.09 10.99 2.98
CA GLY A 19 -4.58 10.77 4.32
C GLY A 19 -4.79 9.34 4.85
N GLY A 20 -5.20 8.41 3.98
CA GLY A 20 -5.33 7.00 4.31
C GLY A 20 -3.98 6.30 4.47
N SER A 21 -4.03 5.05 4.93
CA SER A 21 -2.85 4.21 5.11
C SER A 21 -3.14 2.76 4.72
N VAL A 22 -2.15 2.13 4.11
CA VAL A 22 -2.16 0.71 3.77
C VAL A 22 -2.13 -0.12 5.05
N ILE A 23 -3.10 -1.03 5.20
CA ILE A 23 -3.26 -1.88 6.40
C ILE A 23 -3.11 -3.37 6.11
N GLU A 24 -2.94 -3.75 4.84
CA GLU A 24 -2.81 -5.14 4.41
C GLU A 24 -1.72 -5.28 3.36
N CYS A 25 -0.98 -6.38 3.44
CA CYS A 25 0.18 -6.69 2.61
C CYS A 25 0.23 -8.20 2.36
N ALA A 26 1.04 -8.61 1.38
CA ALA A 26 1.28 -10.01 1.10
C ALA A 26 2.13 -10.63 2.22
N ASP A 27 1.88 -11.91 2.50
CA ASP A 27 2.51 -12.62 3.62
C ASP A 27 3.99 -12.93 3.38
N ASP A 28 4.35 -13.23 2.13
CA ASP A 28 5.68 -13.70 1.72
C ASP A 28 6.50 -12.63 0.97
N LEU A 29 5.86 -11.55 0.49
CA LEU A 29 6.54 -10.49 -0.25
C LEU A 29 6.91 -9.32 0.65
N ARG A 30 8.23 -9.12 0.80
CA ARG A 30 8.80 -8.03 1.61
C ARG A 30 9.77 -7.16 0.81
N HIS A 31 9.77 -5.86 1.09
CA HIS A 31 10.76 -4.92 0.60
C HIS A 31 11.37 -4.10 1.74
N LYS A 32 12.70 -4.22 1.92
CA LYS A 32 13.42 -3.61 3.04
C LYS A 32 12.84 -4.02 4.41
N GLY A 33 12.44 -5.28 4.55
CA GLY A 33 11.84 -5.83 5.77
C GLY A 33 10.35 -5.53 5.96
N MET A 34 9.77 -4.61 5.20
CA MET A 34 8.35 -4.26 5.28
C MET A 34 7.51 -5.05 4.28
N GLY A 35 6.31 -5.46 4.70
CA GLY A 35 5.35 -6.13 3.82
C GLY A 35 4.96 -5.24 2.64
N VAL A 36 4.75 -5.88 1.49
CA VAL A 36 4.43 -5.20 0.23
C VAL A 36 2.95 -5.36 -0.06
N ALA A 37 2.30 -4.27 -0.42
CA ALA A 37 0.90 -4.28 -0.76
C ALA A 37 0.70 -4.53 -2.25
N LEU A 38 -0.31 -5.34 -2.57
CA LEU A 38 -0.71 -5.72 -3.91
C LEU A 38 -2.09 -5.12 -4.20
N GLU A 39 -2.51 -5.18 -5.45
CA GLU A 39 -3.87 -4.82 -5.85
C GLU A 39 -4.91 -5.61 -5.03
N GLY A 40 -5.97 -4.94 -4.59
CA GLY A 40 -7.01 -5.53 -3.75
C GLY A 40 -6.71 -5.53 -2.25
N HIS A 41 -5.50 -5.21 -1.80
CA HIS A 41 -5.22 -5.08 -0.36
C HIS A 41 -5.86 -3.83 0.25
N ARG A 42 -6.28 -3.96 1.51
CA ARG A 42 -7.02 -2.92 2.22
C ARG A 42 -6.20 -1.69 2.57
N VAL A 43 -6.87 -0.55 2.44
CA VAL A 43 -6.45 0.79 2.87
C VAL A 43 -7.52 1.35 3.80
N ARG A 44 -7.10 1.93 4.92
CA ARG A 44 -7.98 2.70 5.80
C ARG A 44 -7.85 4.18 5.45
N CYS A 45 -8.93 4.79 4.99
CA CYS A 45 -9.00 6.22 4.68
C CYS A 45 -9.96 6.94 5.65
N PRO A 46 -9.56 8.07 6.25
CA PRO A 46 -10.45 8.86 7.10
C PRO A 46 -11.61 9.50 6.33
N GLN A 47 -11.45 9.72 5.02
CA GLN A 47 -12.47 10.35 4.17
C GLN A 47 -13.34 9.31 3.43
N CYS A 48 -12.75 8.23 2.92
CA CYS A 48 -13.44 7.23 2.10
C CYS A 48 -13.90 5.99 2.89
N GLY A 49 -13.41 5.80 4.12
CA GLY A 49 -13.66 4.59 4.90
C GLY A 49 -12.67 3.46 4.59
N ALA A 50 -13.15 2.22 4.46
CA ALA A 50 -12.33 1.09 4.06
C ALA A 50 -12.37 0.95 2.53
N THR A 51 -11.21 1.04 1.89
CA THR A 51 -11.05 0.86 0.43
C THR A 51 -9.92 -0.13 0.15
N VAL A 52 -9.63 -0.39 -1.13
CA VAL A 52 -8.56 -1.28 -1.57
C VAL A 52 -7.62 -0.58 -2.54
N ILE A 53 -6.39 -1.09 -2.66
CA ILE A 53 -5.41 -0.59 -3.63
C ILE A 53 -5.89 -0.93 -5.05
N GLY A 54 -5.95 0.09 -5.92
CA GLY A 54 -6.28 -0.04 -7.34
C GLY A 54 -7.71 0.36 -7.74
N MET A 55 -8.55 0.77 -6.78
CA MET A 55 -9.93 1.23 -7.01
C MET A 55 -10.13 2.73 -6.76
#